data_AF-A0A1Y4WIE7-F1
#
_entry.id   AF-A0A1Y4WIE7-F1
#
_cell.length_a   1.000
_cell.length_b   1.000
_cell.length_c   1.000
_cell.angle_alpha   90.00
_cell.angle_beta   90.00
_cell.angle_gamma   90.00
#
_symmetry.space_group_name_H-M   'P 1'
#
loop_
_entity.id
_entity.type
_entity.pdbx_description
1 polymer ?
#
loop_
_entity_poly.entity_id
_entity_poly.type
_entity_poly.pdbx_seq_one_letter_code
_entity_poly.pdbx_strand_id
1 'polypeptide(L)'
;MGFFDNFKEKATDLAQAGVAQSKRLAEIAKLKTSNMAEEDSIKKAYVEIGKLYYAEKGMAPDGAYAAACEKITAARAAIEANNDRIAELKAAGDGAEEPEDSDIYVVEEAVVEDVPEESAEEKEPDNQV
;
A
#
# COMPACT_ATOMS: atom_id res chain seq x y z
N MET A 1 28.12 -52.22 -16.39
CA MET A 1 26.72 -51.85 -16.70
C MET A 1 26.21 -50.63 -15.91
N GLY A 2 26.90 -50.09 -14.90
CA GLY A 2 26.29 -49.13 -13.95
C GLY A 2 26.38 -47.61 -14.21
N PHE A 3 27.00 -47.13 -15.30
CA PHE A 3 27.13 -45.67 -15.52
C PHE A 3 25.84 -45.03 -16.05
N PHE A 4 25.13 -45.72 -16.95
CA PHE A 4 23.87 -45.25 -17.51
C PHE A 4 22.72 -45.27 -16.48
N ASP A 5 22.70 -46.29 -15.62
CA ASP A 5 21.70 -46.39 -14.54
C ASP A 5 21.84 -45.23 -13.53
N ASN A 6 23.07 -44.89 -13.13
CA ASN A 6 23.34 -43.74 -12.26
C ASN A 6 22.94 -42.40 -12.89
N PHE A 7 23.15 -42.22 -14.20
CA PHE A 7 22.74 -41.00 -14.91
C PHE A 7 21.21 -40.87 -14.96
N LYS A 8 20.51 -41.98 -15.22
CA LYS A 8 19.04 -42.02 -15.24
C LYS A 8 18.45 -41.73 -13.85
N GLU A 9 19.05 -42.26 -12.80
CA GLU A 9 18.63 -42.03 -11.42
C GLU A 9 18.79 -40.55 -11.03
N LYS A 10 19.96 -39.96 -11.29
CA LYS A 10 20.20 -38.51 -11.09
C LYS A 10 19.27 -37.61 -11.90
N ALA A 11 18.99 -37.97 -13.16
CA ALA A 11 18.05 -37.23 -13.99
C ALA A 11 16.61 -37.31 -13.45
N THR A 12 16.23 -38.45 -12.88
CA THR A 12 14.91 -38.66 -12.25
C THR A 12 14.79 -37.87 -10.96
N ASP A 13 15.84 -37.87 -10.12
CA ASP A 13 15.89 -37.06 -8.89
C ASP A 13 15.84 -35.57 -9.19
N LEU A 14 16.57 -35.10 -10.22
CA LEU A 14 16.53 -33.71 -10.66
C LEU A 14 15.13 -33.32 -11.17
N ALA A 15 14.48 -34.19 -11.93
CA ALA A 15 13.12 -33.95 -12.42
C ALA A 15 12.12 -33.87 -11.25
N GLN A 16 12.20 -34.79 -10.29
CA GLN A 16 11.34 -34.77 -9.10
C GLN A 16 11.61 -33.55 -8.21
N ALA A 17 12.87 -33.19 -8.00
CA ALA A 17 13.27 -31.99 -7.27
C ALA A 17 12.78 -30.72 -7.97
N GLY A 18 12.87 -30.66 -9.30
CA GLY A 18 12.36 -29.56 -10.11
C GLY A 18 10.84 -29.39 -10.02
N VAL A 19 10.08 -30.50 -9.99
CA VAL A 19 8.62 -30.49 -9.80
C VAL A 19 8.24 -30.06 -8.37
N ALA A 20 8.99 -30.48 -7.35
CA ALA A 20 8.75 -30.04 -5.98
C ALA A 20 9.07 -28.55 -5.79
N GLN A 21 10.17 -28.07 -6.38
CA GLN A 21 10.55 -26.65 -6.39
C GLN A 21 9.51 -25.80 -7.13
N SER A 22 9.02 -26.24 -8.29
CA SER A 22 8.01 -25.49 -9.04
C SER A 22 6.67 -25.39 -8.33
N LYS A 23 6.22 -26.45 -7.64
CA LYS A 23 5.03 -26.41 -6.77
C LYS A 23 5.20 -25.41 -5.63
N ARG A 24 6.35 -25.42 -4.94
CA ARG A 24 6.65 -24.45 -3.87
C ARG A 24 6.67 -23.01 -4.38
N LEU A 25 7.29 -22.76 -5.53
CA LEU A 25 7.33 -21.42 -6.13
C LEU A 25 5.94 -20.95 -6.59
N ALA A 26 5.11 -21.85 -7.13
CA ALA A 26 3.73 -21.53 -7.48
C ALA A 26 2.90 -21.19 -6.23
N GLU A 27 3.08 -21.90 -5.13
CA GLU A 27 2.42 -21.61 -3.86
C GLU A 27 2.90 -20.28 -3.25
N ILE A 28 4.21 -20.00 -3.29
CA ILE A 28 4.77 -18.70 -2.88
C ILE A 28 4.20 -17.56 -3.73
N ALA A 29 4.15 -17.72 -5.05
CA ALA A 29 3.59 -16.71 -5.94
C ALA A 29 2.11 -16.46 -5.61
N LYS A 30 1.33 -17.52 -5.41
CA LYS A 30 -0.08 -17.42 -4.99
C LYS A 30 -0.23 -16.68 -3.66
N LEU A 31 0.57 -17.03 -2.66
CA LEU A 31 0.55 -16.39 -1.35
C LEU A 31 0.96 -14.91 -1.44
N LYS A 32 1.97 -14.57 -2.24
CA LYS A 32 2.37 -13.17 -2.47
C LYS A 32 1.26 -12.36 -3.13
N THR A 33 0.59 -12.90 -4.15
CA THR A 33 -0.56 -12.24 -4.77
C THR A 33 -1.70 -12.04 -3.78
N SER A 34 -1.96 -13.04 -2.92
CA SER A 34 -2.95 -12.91 -1.85
C SER A 34 -2.56 -11.80 -0.87
N ASN A 35 -1.31 -11.74 -0.42
CA ASN A 35 -0.83 -10.71 0.49
C ASN A 35 -0.97 -9.31 -0.12
N MET A 36 -0.66 -9.13 -1.40
CA MET A 36 -0.84 -7.84 -2.07
C MET A 36 -2.32 -7.40 -2.09
N ALA A 37 -3.25 -8.34 -2.29
CA ALA A 37 -4.68 -8.03 -2.23
C ALA A 37 -5.13 -7.65 -0.80
N GLU A 38 -4.60 -8.33 0.22
CA GLU A 38 -4.87 -7.98 1.62
C GLU A 38 -4.26 -6.63 2.01
N GLU A 39 -3.04 -6.30 1.54
CA GLU A 39 -2.42 -4.99 1.74
C GLU A 39 -3.27 -3.86 1.14
N ASP A 40 -3.82 -4.04 -0.06
CA ASP A 40 -4.75 -3.08 -0.67
C ASP A 40 -6.05 -2.95 0.14
N SER A 41 -6.60 -4.07 0.62
CA SER A 41 -7.77 -4.09 1.51
C SER A 41 -7.51 -3.31 2.80
N ILE A 42 -6.35 -3.50 3.43
CA ILE A 42 -5.93 -2.77 4.63
C ILE A 42 -5.81 -1.27 4.35
N LYS A 43 -5.18 -0.88 3.24
CA LYS A 43 -5.06 0.54 2.84
C LYS A 43 -6.43 1.18 2.66
N LYS A 44 -7.36 0.50 1.98
CA LYS A 44 -8.75 0.96 1.82
C LYS A 44 -9.46 1.10 3.15
N ALA A 45 -9.31 0.12 4.05
CA ALA A 45 -9.89 0.17 5.39
C ALA A 45 -9.35 1.36 6.20
N TYR A 46 -8.05 1.66 6.14
CA TYR A 46 -7.48 2.84 6.79
C TYR A 46 -8.06 4.15 6.26
N VAL A 47 -8.22 4.27 4.94
CA VAL A 47 -8.86 5.43 4.32
C VAL A 47 -10.32 5.55 4.76
N GLU A 48 -11.05 4.44 4.79
CA GLU A 48 -12.45 4.41 5.24
C GLU A 48 -12.60 4.80 6.71
N ILE A 49 -11.73 4.28 7.59
CA ILE A 49 -11.68 4.67 9.01
C ILE A 49 -11.42 6.17 9.14
N GLY A 50 -10.45 6.73 8.39
CA GLY A 50 -10.16 8.16 8.41
C GLY A 50 -11.36 9.01 7.94
N LYS A 51 -12.08 8.56 6.91
CA LYS A 51 -13.29 9.22 6.40
C LYS A 51 -14.42 9.17 7.44
N LEU A 52 -14.68 8.01 8.04
CA LEU A 52 -15.69 7.84 9.09
C LEU A 52 -15.35 8.68 10.31
N TYR A 53 -14.08 8.70 10.73
CA TYR A 53 -13.62 9.52 11.84
C TYR A 53 -13.84 11.01 11.57
N TYR A 54 -13.48 11.51 10.38
CA TYR A 54 -13.72 12.90 10.03
C TYR A 54 -15.23 13.22 9.95
N ALA A 55 -16.05 12.29 9.46
CA ALA A 55 -17.51 12.48 9.41
C ALA A 55 -18.15 12.57 10.81
N GLU A 56 -17.70 11.75 11.76
CA GLU A 56 -18.28 11.70 13.11
C GLU A 56 -17.66 12.69 14.09
N LYS A 57 -16.34 12.95 13.97
CA LYS A 57 -15.53 13.70 14.93
C LYS A 57 -14.79 14.89 14.32
N GLY A 58 -14.89 15.14 13.02
CA GLY A 58 -14.14 16.22 12.35
C GLY A 58 -14.44 17.62 12.88
N MET A 59 -15.61 17.84 13.51
CA MET A 59 -15.96 19.12 14.15
C MET A 59 -15.47 19.25 15.61
N ALA A 60 -15.09 18.14 16.27
CA ALA A 60 -14.51 18.12 17.60
C ALA A 60 -13.49 16.97 17.74
N PRO A 61 -12.37 17.03 17.00
CA PRO A 61 -11.36 15.98 17.01
C PRO A 61 -10.54 16.03 18.31
N ASP A 62 -10.20 14.86 18.85
CA ASP A 62 -9.28 14.76 19.98
C ASP A 62 -7.84 15.14 19.57
N GLY A 63 -7.02 15.52 20.56
CA GLY A 63 -5.76 16.26 20.35
C GLY A 63 -4.79 15.71 19.29
N ALA A 64 -4.69 14.38 19.12
CA ALA A 64 -3.81 13.78 18.11
C ALA A 64 -4.33 13.92 16.66
N TYR A 65 -5.64 14.07 16.47
CA TYR A 65 -6.29 14.11 15.16
C TYR A 65 -6.70 15.52 14.74
N ALA A 66 -6.65 16.50 15.65
CA ALA A 66 -7.07 17.88 15.41
C ALA A 66 -6.35 18.51 14.21
N ALA A 67 -5.02 18.40 14.14
CA ALA A 67 -4.24 18.96 13.05
C ALA A 67 -4.56 18.30 11.69
N ALA A 68 -4.88 17.01 11.67
CA ALA A 68 -5.27 16.31 10.44
C ALA A 68 -6.67 16.74 9.96
N CYS A 69 -7.63 16.86 10.89
CA CYS A 69 -8.99 17.32 10.58
C CYS A 69 -9.02 18.78 10.12
N GLU A 70 -8.23 19.66 10.74
CA GLU A 70 -8.10 21.06 10.33
C GLU A 70 -7.54 21.17 8.90
N LYS A 71 -6.50 20.40 8.58
CA LYS A 71 -5.95 20.32 7.20
C LYS A 71 -6.99 19.85 6.19
N ILE A 72 -7.77 18.82 6.50
CA ILE A 72 -8.86 18.32 5.62
C ILE A 72 -9.92 19.42 5.42
N THR A 73 -10.29 20.13 6.49
CA THR A 73 -11.28 21.21 6.43
C THR A 73 -10.78 22.36 5.56
N ALA A 74 -9.54 22.81 5.78
CA ALA A 74 -8.92 23.88 5.01
C ALA A 74 -8.78 23.50 3.52
N ALA A 75 -8.37 22.27 3.23
CA ALA A 75 -8.28 21.77 1.85
C ALA A 75 -9.65 21.74 1.16
N ARG A 76 -10.72 21.31 1.85
CA ARG A 76 -12.08 21.33 1.30
C ARG A 76 -12.56 22.75 0.98
N ALA A 77 -12.33 23.71 1.88
CA ALA A 77 -12.66 25.11 1.63
C ALA A 77 -11.86 25.70 0.46
N ALA A 78 -10.58 25.32 0.31
CA ALA A 78 -9.76 25.73 -0.83
C ALA A 78 -10.26 25.13 -2.15
N ILE A 79 -10.70 23.87 -2.16
CA ILE A 79 -11.30 23.23 -3.34
C ILE A 79 -12.58 23.98 -3.75
N GLU A 80 -13.45 24.31 -2.80
CA GLU A 80 -14.68 25.07 -3.07
C GLU A 80 -14.36 26.44 -3.69
N ALA A 81 -13.45 27.21 -3.08
CA ALA A 81 -13.03 28.51 -3.61
C ALA A 81 -12.36 28.41 -4.99
N ASN A 82 -11.58 27.35 -5.23
CA ASN A 82 -10.99 27.10 -6.54
C ASN A 82 -12.04 26.75 -7.59
N ASN A 83 -13.03 25.93 -7.23
CA ASN A 83 -14.14 25.56 -8.12
C ASN A 83 -15.00 26.78 -8.49
N ASP A 84 -15.29 27.66 -7.54
CA ASP A 84 -16.00 28.92 -7.80
C ASP A 84 -15.23 29.79 -8.79
N ARG A 85 -13.91 29.93 -8.58
CA ARG A 85 -13.04 30.68 -9.50
C ARG A 85 -12.96 30.03 -10.88
N ILE A 86 -12.93 28.70 -10.96
CA ILE A 86 -13.00 27.98 -12.24
C ILE A 86 -14.34 28.28 -12.94
N ALA A 87 -15.46 28.26 -12.21
CA ALA A 87 -16.78 28.57 -12.77
C ALA A 87 -16.87 30.02 -13.30
N GLU A 88 -16.33 30.99 -12.56
CA GLU A 88 -16.23 32.38 -13.02
C GLU A 88 -15.39 32.52 -14.30
N LEU A 89 -14.23 31.85 -14.36
CA LEU A 89 -13.35 31.86 -15.53
C LEU A 89 -14.01 31.20 -16.74
N LYS A 90 -14.75 30.11 -16.54
CA LYS A 90 -15.57 29.46 -17.60
C LYS A 90 -16.68 30.39 -18.10
N ALA A 91 -17.36 31.09 -17.20
CA ALA A 91 -18.41 32.04 -17.59
C ALA A 91 -17.86 33.28 -18.33
N ALA A 92 -16.59 33.64 -18.07
CA ALA A 92 -15.90 34.76 -18.70
C ALA A 92 -15.23 34.41 -20.04
N GLY A 93 -15.06 33.13 -20.38
CA GLY A 93 -14.36 32.67 -21.58
C GLY A 93 -15.14 31.59 -22.34
N ASP A 94 -15.64 31.94 -23.52
CA ASP A 94 -16.28 31.00 -24.44
C ASP A 94 -15.22 30.01 -24.99
N GLY A 95 -15.30 28.73 -24.59
CA GLY A 95 -14.74 27.61 -25.37
C GLY A 95 -13.34 27.07 -25.04
N ALA A 96 -12.92 26.97 -23.78
CA ALA A 96 -11.79 26.09 -23.43
C ALA A 96 -12.31 24.68 -23.12
N GLU A 97 -11.99 23.69 -23.97
CA GLU A 97 -12.19 22.27 -23.67
C GLU A 97 -11.51 21.94 -22.34
N GLU A 98 -12.34 21.54 -21.38
CA GLU A 98 -11.91 21.13 -20.05
C GLU A 98 -11.17 19.79 -20.19
N PRO A 99 -9.98 19.61 -19.57
CA PRO A 99 -9.45 18.27 -19.41
C PRO A 99 -10.48 17.48 -18.61
N GLU A 100 -11.05 16.43 -19.23
CA GLU A 100 -11.99 15.48 -18.62
C GLU A 100 -11.66 15.30 -17.15
N ASP A 101 -12.62 15.60 -16.27
CA ASP A 101 -12.52 15.43 -14.81
C ASP A 101 -11.86 14.09 -14.53
N SER A 102 -10.54 14.12 -14.31
CA SER A 102 -9.85 12.97 -13.79
C SER A 102 -10.34 12.91 -12.36
N ASP A 103 -11.30 12.02 -12.13
CA ASP A 103 -11.73 11.59 -10.80
C ASP A 103 -10.52 11.71 -9.89
N ILE A 104 -10.51 12.73 -9.02
CA ILE A 104 -9.42 12.92 -8.09
C ILE A 104 -9.49 11.69 -7.19
N TYR A 105 -8.71 10.67 -7.55
CA TYR A 105 -8.44 9.53 -6.71
C TYR A 105 -7.71 10.12 -5.51
N VAL A 106 -8.48 10.48 -4.48
CA VAL A 106 -7.95 10.75 -3.16
C VAL A 106 -7.31 9.45 -2.69
N VAL A 107 -6.03 9.27 -3.00
CA VAL A 107 -4.86 9.25 -2.11
C VAL A 107 -3.69 8.79 -3.00
N GLU A 108 -2.88 9.73 -3.51
CA GLU A 108 -1.53 9.41 -3.98
C GLU A 108 -0.55 9.53 -2.80
N GLU A 109 0.05 8.38 -2.49
CA GLU A 109 1.23 8.11 -1.67
C GLU A 109 1.77 9.27 -0.80
N ALA A 110 1.44 9.23 0.49
CA ALA A 110 2.43 9.60 1.50
C ALA A 110 3.35 8.38 1.70
N VAL A 111 4.49 8.37 1.01
CA VAL A 111 5.64 7.54 1.40
C VAL A 111 5.98 7.91 2.84
N VAL A 112 5.60 7.05 3.79
CA VAL A 112 6.14 7.11 5.14
C VAL A 112 7.57 6.65 5.06
N GLU A 113 8.48 7.62 5.17
CA GLU A 113 9.92 7.42 5.26
C GLU A 113 10.21 6.48 6.43
N ASP A 114 10.93 5.40 6.11
CA ASP A 114 11.45 4.37 6.99
C ASP A 114 12.11 5.01 8.22
N VAL A 115 11.50 4.86 9.39
CA VAL A 115 12.15 5.20 10.65
C VAL A 115 13.13 4.07 10.94
N PRO A 116 14.45 4.34 10.97
CA PRO A 116 15.43 3.27 11.14
C PRO A 116 15.24 2.62 12.51
N GLU A 117 15.01 1.31 12.49
CA GLU A 117 14.91 0.45 13.66
C GLU A 117 16.28 0.47 14.38
N GLU A 118 16.34 1.17 15.51
CA GLU A 118 17.50 1.22 16.39
C GLU A 118 17.76 -0.19 16.93
N SER A 119 18.86 -0.77 16.43
CA SER A 119 19.47 -2.02 16.83
C SER A 119 19.49 -2.21 18.35
N ALA A 120 18.54 -2.99 18.88
CA ALA A 120 18.65 -3.54 20.22
C ALA A 120 19.62 -4.73 20.21
N GLU A 121 20.80 -4.47 20.74
CA GLU A 121 21.94 -5.36 20.96
C GLU A 121 21.52 -6.68 21.65
N GLU A 122 21.57 -7.77 20.90
CA GLU A 122 21.49 -9.14 21.40
C GLU A 122 22.82 -9.46 22.12
N LYS A 123 22.80 -9.53 23.45
CA LYS A 123 23.89 -10.15 24.22
C LYS A 123 23.46 -11.54 24.64
N GLU A 124 24.14 -12.52 24.05
CA GLU A 124 24.03 -13.95 24.28
C GLU A 124 24.12 -14.35 25.77
N PRO A 125 23.51 -15.48 26.17
CA PRO A 125 23.59 -16.01 27.52
C PRO A 125 24.95 -16.67 27.77
N ASP A 126 25.74 -16.14 28.71
CA ASP A 126 26.95 -16.83 29.18
C ASP A 126 26.58 -17.91 30.20
N ASN A 127 26.83 -19.16 29.80
CA ASN A 127 26.75 -20.33 30.65
C ASN A 127 28.18 -20.86 30.87
N GLN A 128 28.65 -20.80 32.12
CA GLN A 128 29.68 -21.60 32.82
C GLN A 128 30.23 -20.72 33.97
N VAL A 129 30.28 -21.12 35.25
CA VAL A 129 30.90 -22.31 35.87
C VAL A 129 30.19 -22.64 37.18
#